data_AF-W4FKE3-F1
#
_entry.id   AF-W4FKE3-F1
#
_cell.length_a   1.000
_cell.length_b   1.000
_cell.length_c   1.000
_cell.angle_alpha   90.00
_cell.angle_beta   90.00
_cell.angle_gamma   90.00
#
_symmetry.space_group_name_H-M   'P 1'
#
loop_
_entity.id
_entity.type
_entity.pdbx_description
1 polymer ?
#
loop_
_entity_poly.entity_id
_entity_poly.type
_entity_poly.pdbx_seq_one_letter_code
_entity_poly.pdbx_strand_id
1 'polypeptide(L)'
;MMASSSVVDLLGLTRCPVRGHGAAFDANLLQLEIVKTRIRGDYHAHLAHSRYEAFHCRLNALQSCQYHLDPDTRVLAVRPLPTGGYLRRSSDLDVQRGKLLRFLGDWMPHMGTHPFLHGLRRMLDSNMHNSTVVGWQVSDAVFVESGGAEFADAAASLLVDTLQCGHVVLSVSEQLSAELTNHNQALERLWVLDPYMSNAHIRRIMWLFPAPTALEGRATGTEVPTVFDRYNAQGQHDEPPAWRKVCIVL
;
A
#
# COMPACT_ATOMS: atom_id res chain seq x y z
N MET A 1 29.36 35.98 20.27
CA MET A 1 29.66 34.54 20.09
C MET A 1 29.70 33.91 21.47
N MET A 2 28.66 33.16 21.87
CA MET A 2 28.70 32.41 23.13
C MET A 2 29.57 31.17 22.92
N ALA A 3 30.67 31.09 23.67
CA ALA A 3 31.53 29.93 23.71
C ALA A 3 30.72 28.74 24.24
N SER A 4 30.63 27.65 23.47
CA SER A 4 30.13 26.38 23.97
C SER A 4 31.12 25.87 25.02
N SER A 5 30.86 26.16 26.30
CA SER A 5 31.57 25.56 27.42
C SER A 5 31.54 24.04 27.25
N SER A 6 32.70 23.40 27.19
CA SER A 6 32.76 21.93 27.11
C SER A 6 32.07 21.35 28.34
N VAL A 7 31.32 20.25 28.17
CA VAL A 7 30.60 19.59 29.28
C VAL A 7 31.58 19.19 30.39
N VAL A 8 32.83 18.89 30.03
CA VAL A 8 33.95 18.60 30.93
C VAL A 8 34.31 19.79 31.83
N ASP A 9 34.33 21.01 31.27
CA ASP A 9 34.59 22.24 32.02
C ASP A 9 33.41 22.61 32.92
N LEU A 10 32.18 22.42 32.44
CA LEU A 10 30.95 22.68 33.20
C LEU A 10 30.85 21.78 34.44
N LEU A 11 31.26 20.52 34.31
CA LEU A 11 31.26 19.54 35.41
C LEU A 11 32.50 19.65 36.32
N GLY A 12 33.40 20.61 36.07
CA GLY A 12 34.62 20.82 36.87
C GLY A 12 35.62 19.66 36.78
N LEU A 13 35.49 18.79 35.77
CA LEU A 13 36.32 17.59 35.62
C LEU A 13 37.78 17.91 35.29
N THR A 14 38.04 19.11 34.76
CA THR A 14 39.40 19.65 34.56
C THR A 14 40.13 19.96 35.88
N ARG A 15 39.39 20.09 37.00
CA ARG A 15 39.95 20.29 38.35
C ARG A 15 39.99 19.00 39.17
N CYS A 16 39.61 17.87 38.56
CA CYS A 16 39.62 16.58 39.24
C CYS A 16 41.06 16.13 39.51
N PRO A 17 41.42 15.72 40.75
CA PRO A 17 42.76 15.26 41.07
C PRO A 17 43.11 13.91 40.41
N VAL A 18 42.12 13.20 39.87
CA VAL A 18 42.30 11.94 39.15
C VAL A 18 42.78 12.20 37.73
N ARG A 19 44.02 11.80 37.43
CA ARG A 19 44.62 11.95 36.09
C ARG A 19 43.79 11.18 35.04
N GLY A 20 43.54 11.83 33.89
CA GLY A 20 42.81 11.22 32.77
C GLY A 20 41.30 11.13 32.94
N HIS A 21 40.73 11.64 34.04
CA HIS A 21 39.30 11.52 34.33
C HIS A 21 38.41 12.26 33.31
N GLY A 22 38.83 13.43 32.82
CA GLY A 22 38.11 14.12 31.73
C GLY A 22 38.06 13.30 30.44
N ALA A 23 39.19 12.72 30.02
CA ALA A 23 39.26 11.86 28.84
C ALA A 23 38.44 10.57 29.01
N ALA A 24 38.41 9.99 30.22
CA ALA A 24 37.58 8.84 30.53
C ALA A 24 36.08 9.19 30.51
N PHE A 25 35.69 10.38 30.99
CA PHE A 25 34.33 10.89 30.91
C PHE A 25 33.88 11.05 29.44
N ASP A 26 34.69 11.69 28.61
CA ASP A 26 34.38 11.86 27.18
C ASP A 26 34.29 10.52 26.44
N ALA A 27 35.20 9.58 26.74
CA ALA A 27 35.14 8.23 26.19
C ALA A 27 33.86 7.50 26.59
N ASN A 28 33.44 7.60 27.86
CA ASN A 28 32.20 7.01 28.35
C ASN A 28 30.97 7.65 27.71
N LEU A 29 30.96 8.98 27.55
CA LEU A 29 29.87 9.69 26.89
C LEU A 29 29.73 9.26 25.43
N LEU A 30 30.85 9.12 24.71
CA LEU A 30 30.86 8.61 23.34
C LEU A 30 30.31 7.18 23.27
N GLN A 31 30.73 6.29 24.17
CA GLN A 31 30.21 4.93 24.24
C GLN A 31 28.70 4.91 24.52
N LEU A 32 28.20 5.78 25.41
CA LEU A 32 26.77 5.90 25.68
C LEU A 32 25.99 6.39 24.44
N GLU A 33 26.51 7.35 23.68
CA GLU A 33 25.85 7.78 22.43
C GLU A 33 25.86 6.70 21.34
N ILE A 34 26.93 5.90 21.23
CA ILE A 34 26.98 4.73 20.34
C ILE A 34 25.91 3.72 20.73
N VAL A 35 25.83 3.37 22.02
CA VAL A 35 24.84 2.40 22.53
C VAL A 35 23.42 2.93 22.34
N LYS A 36 23.16 4.20 22.66
CA LYS A 36 21.86 4.86 22.47
C LYS A 36 21.44 4.88 21.00
N THR A 37 22.35 5.19 20.09
CA THR A 37 22.08 5.19 18.64
C THR A 37 21.75 3.78 18.15
N ARG A 38 22.51 2.77 18.60
CA ARG A 38 22.23 1.36 18.31
C ARG A 38 20.85 0.94 18.80
N ILE A 39 20.53 1.19 20.08
CA ILE A 39 19.22 0.83 20.67
C ILE A 39 18.07 1.49 19.91
N ARG A 40 18.22 2.76 19.53
CA ARG A 40 17.23 3.46 18.69
C ARG A 40 17.06 2.79 17.33
N GLY A 41 18.18 2.43 16.67
CA GLY A 41 18.16 1.69 15.41
C GLY A 41 17.42 0.35 15.55
N ASP A 42 17.78 -0.45 16.54
CA ASP A 42 17.17 -1.76 16.82
C ASP A 42 15.66 -1.62 17.12
N TYR A 43 15.27 -0.59 17.89
CA TYR A 43 13.87 -0.30 18.17
C TYR A 43 13.07 0.09 16.91
N HIS A 44 13.62 0.96 16.06
CA HIS A 44 12.95 1.36 14.82
C HIS A 44 12.85 0.21 13.82
N ALA A 45 13.87 -0.63 13.74
CA ALA A 45 13.85 -1.86 12.96
C ALA A 45 12.73 -2.80 13.43
N HIS A 46 12.66 -3.08 14.74
CA HIS A 46 11.61 -3.91 15.32
C HIS A 46 10.21 -3.33 15.06
N LEU A 47 10.03 -2.01 15.22
CA LEU A 47 8.75 -1.35 14.98
C LEU A 47 8.33 -1.44 13.50
N ALA A 48 9.28 -1.26 12.57
CA ALA A 48 9.01 -1.42 11.14
C ALA A 48 8.60 -2.86 10.83
N HIS A 49 9.36 -3.85 11.31
CA HIS A 49 9.04 -5.26 11.15
C HIS A 49 7.62 -5.59 11.63
N SER A 50 7.27 -5.18 12.85
CA SER A 50 5.94 -5.43 13.43
C SER A 50 4.81 -4.82 12.60
N ARG A 51 5.02 -3.65 11.98
CA ARG A 51 4.02 -3.01 11.11
C ARG A 51 3.82 -3.79 9.81
N TYR A 52 4.90 -4.24 9.17
CA TYR A 52 4.82 -5.07 7.96
C TYR A 52 4.19 -6.42 8.25
N GLU A 53 4.56 -7.06 9.35
CA GLU A 53 4.00 -8.33 9.78
C GLU A 53 2.49 -8.19 10.03
N ALA A 54 2.06 -7.16 10.77
CA ALA A 54 0.64 -6.90 11.01
C ALA A 54 -0.15 -6.69 9.72
N PHE A 55 0.40 -5.90 8.77
CA PHE A 55 -0.22 -5.69 7.48
C PHE A 55 -0.30 -6.97 6.65
N HIS A 56 0.77 -7.78 6.65
CA HIS A 56 0.81 -9.06 5.95
C HIS A 56 -0.21 -10.05 6.53
N CYS A 57 -0.28 -10.19 7.85
CA CYS A 57 -1.28 -11.02 8.54
C CYS A 57 -2.70 -10.57 8.21
N ARG A 58 -2.95 -9.25 8.18
CA ARG A 58 -4.23 -8.67 7.77
C ARG A 58 -4.61 -9.07 6.35
N LEU A 59 -3.69 -8.90 5.40
CA LEU A 59 -3.95 -9.28 4.01
C LEU A 59 -4.07 -10.79 3.81
N ASN A 60 -3.38 -11.63 4.58
CA ASN A 60 -3.58 -13.08 4.50
C ASN A 60 -4.97 -13.52 4.97
N ALA A 61 -5.61 -12.73 5.85
CA ALA A 61 -6.97 -12.95 6.32
C ALA A 61 -8.02 -12.37 5.36
N LEU A 62 -7.62 -11.61 4.34
CA LEU A 62 -8.48 -10.95 3.38
C LEU A 62 -8.26 -11.55 1.98
N GLN A 63 -9.34 -11.74 1.25
CA GLN A 63 -9.29 -12.00 -0.19
C GLN A 63 -10.62 -11.57 -0.77
N SER A 64 -10.61 -11.03 -1.99
CA SER A 64 -11.88 -10.59 -2.58
C SER A 64 -12.79 -11.77 -2.86
N CYS A 65 -14.09 -11.48 -2.96
CA CYS A 65 -15.07 -12.50 -3.33
C CYS A 65 -14.93 -13.01 -4.78
N GLN A 66 -14.09 -12.39 -5.61
CA GLN A 66 -13.87 -12.78 -7.00
C GLN A 66 -12.63 -13.64 -7.20
N TYR A 67 -11.75 -13.69 -6.21
CA TYR A 67 -10.52 -14.44 -6.28
C TYR A 67 -10.40 -15.43 -5.12
N HIS A 68 -9.61 -16.46 -5.32
CA HIS A 68 -9.14 -17.34 -4.27
C HIS A 68 -7.66 -17.65 -4.50
N LEU A 69 -6.96 -17.93 -3.42
CA LEU A 69 -5.63 -18.49 -3.47
C LEU A 69 -5.76 -19.99 -3.31
N ASP A 70 -5.18 -20.73 -4.26
CA ASP A 70 -5.02 -22.16 -4.12
C ASP A 70 -4.14 -22.44 -2.88
N PRO A 71 -4.59 -23.28 -1.93
CA PRO A 71 -3.90 -23.46 -0.66
C PRO A 71 -2.52 -24.12 -0.81
N ASP A 72 -2.34 -24.94 -1.84
CA ASP A 72 -1.14 -25.74 -2.06
C ASP A 72 -0.12 -24.99 -2.92
N THR A 73 -0.58 -24.42 -4.04
CA THR A 73 0.27 -23.76 -5.02
C THR A 73 0.44 -22.26 -4.76
N ARG A 74 -0.41 -21.66 -3.91
CA ARG A 74 -0.50 -20.21 -3.67
C ARG A 74 -0.75 -19.40 -4.94
N VAL A 75 -1.22 -20.05 -6.01
CA VAL A 75 -1.59 -19.40 -7.26
C VAL A 75 -2.93 -18.71 -7.08
N LEU A 76 -3.01 -17.46 -7.52
CA LEU A 76 -4.26 -16.70 -7.54
C LEU A 76 -5.14 -17.21 -8.69
N ALA A 77 -6.40 -17.49 -8.41
CA ALA A 77 -7.37 -17.93 -9.41
C ALA A 77 -8.70 -17.18 -9.26
N VAL A 78 -9.34 -16.91 -10.40
CA VAL A 78 -10.69 -16.31 -10.44
C VAL A 78 -11.69 -17.34 -9.94
N ARG A 79 -12.62 -16.93 -9.08
CA ARG A 79 -13.71 -17.80 -8.63
C ARG A 79 -14.69 -18.06 -9.77
N PRO A 80 -15.16 -19.31 -9.95
CA PRO A 80 -16.19 -19.60 -10.94
C PRO A 80 -17.45 -18.79 -10.69
N LEU A 81 -18.11 -18.39 -11.79
CA LEU A 81 -19.41 -17.75 -11.74
C LEU A 81 -20.44 -18.66 -11.03
N PRO A 82 -21.27 -18.13 -10.12
CA PRO A 82 -22.33 -18.91 -9.51
C PRO A 82 -23.36 -19.37 -10.55
N THR A 83 -23.98 -20.51 -10.27
CA THR A 83 -25.05 -21.08 -11.09
C THR A 83 -26.23 -20.08 -11.15
N GLY A 84 -26.50 -19.53 -12.34
CA GLY A 84 -27.45 -18.41 -12.52
C GLY A 84 -26.81 -17.13 -13.06
N GLY A 85 -25.48 -17.10 -13.18
CA GLY A 85 -24.73 -15.99 -13.75
C GLY A 85 -24.33 -14.92 -12.73
N TYR A 86 -23.63 -13.90 -13.20
CA TYR A 86 -23.25 -12.73 -12.43
C TYR A 86 -24.03 -11.52 -12.92
N LEU A 87 -24.55 -10.75 -11.97
CA LEU A 87 -25.21 -9.48 -12.21
C LEU A 87 -24.73 -8.48 -11.16
N ARG A 88 -24.13 -7.39 -11.64
CA ARG A 88 -23.68 -6.28 -10.81
C ARG A 88 -24.82 -5.27 -10.68
N ARG A 89 -25.40 -5.21 -9.48
CA ARG A 89 -26.58 -4.38 -9.23
C ARG A 89 -26.23 -2.91 -9.10
N SER A 90 -27.13 -2.03 -9.54
CA SER A 90 -26.92 -0.59 -9.39
C SER A 90 -26.81 -0.17 -7.92
N SER A 91 -27.50 -0.86 -7.01
CA SER A 91 -27.40 -0.61 -5.56
C SER A 91 -25.99 -0.86 -5.02
N ASP A 92 -25.32 -1.90 -5.51
CA ASP A 92 -23.98 -2.27 -5.07
C ASP A 92 -22.96 -1.23 -5.54
N LEU A 93 -23.18 -0.69 -6.75
CA LEU A 93 -22.40 0.42 -7.30
C LEU A 93 -22.52 1.69 -6.46
N ASP A 94 -23.72 2.01 -5.97
CA ASP A 94 -23.95 3.18 -5.12
C ASP A 94 -23.22 3.05 -3.77
N VAL A 95 -23.25 1.85 -3.18
CA VAL A 95 -22.48 1.55 -1.97
C VAL A 95 -20.97 1.66 -2.21
N GLN A 96 -20.48 1.10 -3.32
CA GLN A 96 -19.05 1.20 -3.70
C GLN A 96 -18.63 2.65 -3.90
N ARG A 97 -19.45 3.45 -4.58
CA ARG A 97 -19.21 4.89 -4.74
C ARG A 97 -19.13 5.61 -3.40
N GLY A 98 -20.06 5.35 -2.48
CA GLY A 98 -20.06 5.96 -1.16
C GLY A 98 -18.78 5.64 -0.38
N LYS A 99 -18.34 4.38 -0.39
CA LYS A 99 -17.09 3.94 0.23
C LYS A 99 -15.86 4.62 -0.39
N LEU A 100 -15.80 4.69 -1.73
CA LEU A 100 -14.69 5.33 -2.43
C LEU A 100 -14.63 6.83 -2.16
N LEU A 101 -15.77 7.54 -2.22
CA LEU A 101 -15.81 8.97 -1.92
C LEU A 101 -15.38 9.28 -0.49
N ARG A 102 -15.78 8.43 0.47
CA ARG A 102 -15.32 8.53 1.85
C ARG A 102 -13.81 8.34 1.94
N PHE A 103 -13.28 7.27 1.34
CA PHE A 103 -11.84 7.02 1.32
C PHE A 103 -11.04 8.19 0.71
N LEU A 104 -11.50 8.72 -0.43
CA LEU A 104 -10.86 9.88 -1.06
C LEU A 104 -10.96 11.13 -0.20
N GLY A 105 -12.10 11.37 0.45
CA GLY A 105 -12.27 12.51 1.37
C GLY A 105 -11.35 12.42 2.58
N ASP A 106 -11.17 11.23 3.13
CA ASP A 106 -10.33 10.98 4.30
C ASP A 106 -8.83 11.08 3.95
N TRP A 107 -8.40 10.57 2.78
CA TRP A 107 -6.97 10.38 2.49
C TRP A 107 -6.37 11.36 1.48
N MET A 108 -7.15 11.98 0.59
CA MET A 108 -6.63 12.98 -0.37
C MET A 108 -5.96 14.18 0.31
N PRO A 109 -6.38 14.69 1.48
CA PRO A 109 -5.63 15.75 2.16
C PRO A 109 -4.20 15.34 2.61
N HIS A 110 -3.89 14.05 2.63
CA HIS A 110 -2.60 13.52 3.07
C HIS A 110 -1.68 13.27 1.88
N MET A 111 -0.74 14.19 1.63
CA MET A 111 0.21 14.14 0.51
C MET A 111 0.97 12.81 0.40
N GLY A 112 1.29 12.18 1.54
CA GLY A 112 1.96 10.87 1.58
C GLY A 112 1.19 9.75 0.87
N THR A 113 -0.13 9.88 0.73
CA THR A 113 -0.99 8.87 0.09
C THR A 113 -1.17 9.09 -1.42
N HIS A 114 -0.78 10.26 -1.95
CA HIS A 114 -0.93 10.59 -3.37
C HIS A 114 -0.24 9.58 -4.32
N PRO A 115 0.98 9.07 -4.02
CA PRO A 115 1.63 8.06 -4.86
C PRO A 115 0.82 6.76 -4.98
N PHE A 116 0.12 6.36 -3.92
CA PHE A 116 -0.82 5.24 -3.93
C PHE A 116 -2.03 5.54 -4.82
N LEU A 117 -2.65 6.70 -4.66
CA LEU A 117 -3.81 7.12 -5.46
C LEU A 117 -3.48 7.20 -6.96
N HIS A 118 -2.28 7.70 -7.31
CA HIS A 118 -1.78 7.70 -8.67
C HIS A 118 -1.60 6.28 -9.22
N GLY A 119 -1.00 5.38 -8.45
CA GLY A 119 -0.82 3.97 -8.83
C GLY A 119 -2.16 3.26 -9.07
N LEU A 120 -3.11 3.46 -8.16
CA LEU A 120 -4.47 2.92 -8.28
C LEU A 120 -5.20 3.46 -9.51
N ARG A 121 -5.15 4.77 -9.74
CA ARG A 121 -5.76 5.40 -10.94
C ARG A 121 -5.16 4.83 -12.22
N ARG A 122 -3.84 4.64 -12.25
CA ARG A 122 -3.11 4.07 -13.38
C ARG A 122 -3.50 2.61 -13.63
N MET A 123 -3.60 1.78 -12.58
CA MET A 123 -4.09 0.40 -12.69
C MET A 123 -5.50 0.35 -13.31
N LEU A 124 -6.40 1.21 -12.85
CA LEU A 124 -7.77 1.31 -13.40
C LEU A 124 -7.74 1.70 -14.88
N ASP A 125 -6.95 2.70 -15.24
CA ASP A 125 -6.83 3.17 -16.62
C ASP A 125 -6.31 2.07 -17.57
N SER A 126 -5.26 1.38 -17.16
CA SER A 126 -4.68 0.28 -17.94
C SER A 126 -5.67 -0.87 -18.13
N ASN A 127 -6.50 -1.16 -17.13
CA ASN A 127 -7.52 -2.20 -17.30
C ASN A 127 -8.59 -1.82 -18.33
N MET A 128 -8.94 -0.54 -18.52
CA MET A 128 -9.95 -0.15 -19.52
C MET A 128 -9.55 -0.48 -20.97
N HIS A 129 -8.25 -0.50 -21.25
CA HIS A 129 -7.69 -0.63 -22.60
C HIS A 129 -7.28 -2.06 -22.96
N ASN A 130 -7.39 -3.01 -22.03
CA ASN A 130 -6.95 -4.38 -22.21
C ASN A 130 -8.11 -5.38 -22.10
N SER A 131 -7.99 -6.49 -22.83
CA SER A 131 -8.92 -7.62 -22.78
C SER A 131 -8.63 -8.58 -21.63
N THR A 132 -7.40 -8.60 -21.14
CA THR A 132 -6.97 -9.28 -19.93
C THR A 132 -6.83 -8.29 -18.78
N VAL A 133 -6.92 -8.78 -17.56
CA VAL A 133 -6.71 -7.96 -16.36
C VAL A 133 -5.23 -7.58 -16.32
N VAL A 134 -4.95 -6.29 -16.18
CA VAL A 134 -3.61 -5.79 -15.90
C VAL A 134 -3.45 -5.71 -14.39
N GLY A 135 -2.48 -6.45 -13.87
CA GLY A 135 -2.14 -6.43 -12.46
C GLY A 135 -1.28 -5.23 -12.12
N TRP A 136 -1.32 -4.83 -10.86
CA TRP A 136 -0.52 -3.78 -10.27
C TRP A 136 0.42 -4.40 -9.24
N GLN A 137 1.69 -4.51 -9.62
CA GLN A 137 2.75 -4.96 -8.73
C GLN A 137 3.26 -3.78 -7.90
N VAL A 138 3.16 -3.87 -6.58
CA VAL A 138 3.55 -2.81 -5.67
C VAL A 138 4.07 -3.37 -4.34
N SER A 139 5.07 -2.70 -3.78
CA SER A 139 5.60 -2.98 -2.45
C SER A 139 4.59 -2.66 -1.35
N ASP A 140 4.49 -3.53 -0.34
CA ASP A 140 3.71 -3.29 0.87
C ASP A 140 4.16 -2.00 1.60
N ALA A 141 5.38 -1.49 1.36
CA ALA A 141 5.87 -0.20 1.87
C ALA A 141 4.98 0.98 1.49
N VAL A 142 4.38 0.95 0.30
CA VAL A 142 3.46 2.00 -0.16
C VAL A 142 2.24 2.12 0.76
N PHE A 143 1.83 1.04 1.41
CA PHE A 143 0.70 1.05 2.34
C PHE A 143 1.16 1.43 3.75
N VAL A 144 2.23 0.79 4.21
CA VAL A 144 2.70 0.91 5.61
C VAL A 144 3.34 2.27 5.91
N GLU A 145 4.00 2.89 4.92
CA GLU A 145 4.76 4.14 5.12
C GLU A 145 3.99 5.42 4.75
N SER A 146 2.97 5.33 3.89
CA SER A 146 2.31 6.53 3.29
C SER A 146 1.34 7.27 4.22
N GLY A 147 0.67 6.56 5.13
CA GLY A 147 -0.33 7.15 6.02
C GLY A 147 -0.51 6.40 7.35
N GLY A 148 0.46 5.54 7.70
CA GLY A 148 0.40 4.72 8.91
C GLY A 148 -0.60 3.56 8.83
N ALA A 149 -0.84 2.91 9.97
CA ALA A 149 -1.64 1.69 10.04
C ALA A 149 -3.10 1.89 9.63
N GLU A 150 -3.68 3.06 9.93
CA GLU A 150 -5.06 3.41 9.55
C GLU A 150 -5.21 3.51 8.02
N PHE A 151 -4.26 4.15 7.35
CA PHE A 151 -4.24 4.20 5.89
C PHE A 151 -4.06 2.81 5.29
N ALA A 152 -3.12 2.03 5.81
CA ALA A 152 -2.85 0.69 5.32
C ALA A 152 -4.10 -0.20 5.37
N ASP A 153 -4.83 -0.19 6.50
CA ASP A 153 -6.08 -0.94 6.64
C ASP A 153 -7.19 -0.39 5.73
N ALA A 154 -7.36 0.94 5.66
CA ALA A 154 -8.35 1.56 4.78
C ALA A 154 -8.08 1.26 3.30
N ALA A 155 -6.81 1.28 2.88
CA ALA A 155 -6.39 0.99 1.51
C ALA A 155 -6.59 -0.50 1.18
N ALA A 156 -6.28 -1.41 2.11
CA ALA A 156 -6.57 -2.83 1.97
C ALA A 156 -8.08 -3.08 1.80
N SER A 157 -8.92 -2.49 2.66
CA SER A 157 -10.38 -2.58 2.55
C SER A 157 -10.93 -1.93 1.28
N LEU A 158 -10.33 -0.83 0.81
CA LEU A 158 -10.71 -0.25 -0.47
C LEU A 158 -10.45 -1.24 -1.61
N LEU A 159 -9.24 -1.80 -1.69
CA LEU A 159 -8.86 -2.71 -2.77
C LEU A 159 -9.66 -4.01 -2.70
N VAL A 160 -9.74 -4.67 -1.54
CA VAL A 160 -10.35 -5.99 -1.39
C VAL A 160 -11.88 -5.91 -1.31
N ASP A 161 -12.44 -5.05 -0.46
CA ASP A 161 -13.88 -5.06 -0.18
C ASP A 161 -14.66 -4.18 -1.15
N THR A 162 -14.07 -3.06 -1.56
CA THR A 162 -14.77 -2.05 -2.38
C THR A 162 -14.54 -2.31 -3.87
N LEU A 163 -13.30 -2.48 -4.29
CA LEU A 163 -12.93 -2.71 -5.69
C LEU A 163 -12.86 -4.20 -6.06
N GLN A 164 -13.00 -5.09 -5.08
CA GLN A 164 -12.98 -6.55 -5.26
C GLN A 164 -11.68 -7.06 -5.92
N CYS A 165 -10.58 -6.34 -5.72
CA CYS A 165 -9.27 -6.73 -6.22
C CYS A 165 -8.78 -8.01 -5.53
N GLY A 166 -8.31 -8.97 -6.32
CA GLY A 166 -7.53 -10.08 -5.82
C GLY A 166 -6.11 -9.63 -5.50
N HIS A 167 -5.43 -10.35 -4.61
CA HIS A 167 -4.01 -10.14 -4.41
C HIS A 167 -3.25 -11.43 -4.10
N VAL A 168 -1.96 -11.43 -4.44
CA VAL A 168 -1.02 -12.49 -4.09
C VAL A 168 0.35 -11.89 -3.81
N VAL A 169 1.03 -12.40 -2.80
CA VAL A 169 2.45 -12.09 -2.60
C VAL A 169 3.21 -12.73 -3.75
N LEU A 170 3.94 -11.93 -4.50
CA LEU A 170 4.87 -12.48 -5.48
C LEU A 170 5.96 -13.15 -4.67
N SER A 171 6.01 -14.49 -4.73
CA SER A 171 7.03 -15.24 -4.02
C SER A 171 8.39 -14.67 -4.36
N VAL A 172 9.25 -14.58 -3.35
CA VAL A 172 10.68 -14.33 -3.52
C VAL A 172 11.27 -15.56 -4.22
N SER A 173 10.96 -15.75 -5.50
CA SER A 173 11.53 -16.83 -6.29
C SER A 173 12.97 -16.44 -6.60
N GLU A 174 13.89 -17.05 -5.84
CA GLU A 174 15.28 -17.33 -6.25
C GLU A 174 16.24 -16.15 -6.51
N GLN A 175 15.90 -14.92 -6.12
CA GLN A 175 16.85 -13.79 -6.18
C GLN A 175 17.46 -13.36 -4.84
N LEU A 176 17.12 -14.02 -3.73
CA LEU A 176 17.49 -13.57 -2.38
C LEU A 176 17.87 -14.68 -1.39
N SER A 177 18.28 -15.86 -1.88
CA SER A 177 18.82 -16.94 -1.03
C SER A 177 20.18 -16.62 -0.35
N ALA A 178 20.68 -15.38 -0.45
CA ALA A 178 21.89 -14.93 0.24
C ALA A 178 21.75 -13.63 1.08
N GLU A 179 20.62 -12.92 1.03
CA GLU A 179 20.43 -11.63 1.75
C GLU A 179 19.25 -11.62 2.75
N LEU A 180 18.66 -12.80 3.01
CA LEU A 180 17.55 -13.06 3.95
C LEU A 180 17.88 -12.85 5.44
N THR A 181 18.91 -12.07 5.78
CA THR A 181 19.19 -11.64 7.16
C THR A 181 18.54 -10.30 7.52
N ASN A 182 17.88 -9.61 6.58
CA ASN A 182 17.13 -8.39 6.86
C ASN A 182 15.66 -8.69 7.11
N HIS A 183 15.30 -8.86 8.39
CA HIS A 183 13.93 -9.04 8.86
C HIS A 183 12.98 -7.84 8.59
N ASN A 184 13.42 -6.77 7.90
CA ASN A 184 12.65 -5.53 7.71
C ASN A 184 12.07 -5.35 6.30
N GLN A 185 11.93 -6.43 5.51
CA GLN A 185 11.68 -6.26 4.08
C GLN A 185 10.18 -6.19 3.77
N ALA A 186 9.76 -5.06 3.20
CA ALA A 186 8.46 -4.93 2.57
C ALA A 186 8.32 -5.95 1.44
N LEU A 187 7.21 -6.70 1.43
CA LEU A 187 6.96 -7.70 0.41
C LEU A 187 6.42 -7.04 -0.87
N GLU A 188 6.73 -7.64 -2.01
CA GLU A 188 6.13 -7.27 -3.29
C GLU A 188 4.82 -8.04 -3.50
N ARG A 189 3.76 -7.32 -3.88
CA ARG A 189 2.43 -7.88 -4.03
C ARG A 189 1.85 -7.52 -5.38
N LEU A 190 1.25 -8.52 -6.02
CA LEU A 190 0.46 -8.32 -7.21
C LEU A 190 -1.01 -8.13 -6.81
N TRP A 191 -1.56 -6.98 -7.16
CA TRP A 191 -2.99 -6.68 -7.07
C TRP A 191 -3.63 -6.84 -8.44
N VAL A 192 -4.80 -7.44 -8.48
CA VAL A 192 -5.48 -7.79 -9.73
C VAL A 192 -6.91 -7.30 -9.64
N LEU A 193 -7.36 -6.45 -10.57
CA LEU A 193 -8.71 -5.90 -10.56
C LEU A 193 -9.77 -7.01 -10.69
N ASP A 194 -10.98 -6.76 -10.19
CA ASP A 194 -12.14 -7.59 -10.47
C ASP A 194 -12.33 -7.82 -11.99
N PRO A 195 -12.29 -9.08 -12.47
CA PRO A 195 -12.39 -9.39 -13.90
C PRO A 195 -13.80 -9.12 -14.44
N TYR A 196 -14.79 -9.00 -13.55
CA TYR A 196 -16.17 -8.65 -13.89
C TYR A 196 -16.43 -7.13 -13.82
N MET A 197 -15.40 -6.30 -13.65
CA MET A 197 -15.52 -4.86 -13.73
C MET A 197 -15.52 -4.38 -15.17
N SER A 198 -16.62 -3.75 -15.60
CA SER A 198 -16.76 -3.22 -16.95
C SER A 198 -16.02 -1.91 -17.16
N ASN A 199 -15.76 -1.58 -18.43
CA ASN A 199 -15.17 -0.29 -18.79
C ASN A 199 -16.05 0.90 -18.38
N ALA A 200 -17.37 0.76 -18.45
CA ALA A 200 -18.30 1.81 -18.02
C ALA A 200 -18.19 2.05 -16.51
N HIS A 201 -18.02 0.98 -15.73
CA HIS A 201 -17.85 1.07 -14.28
C HIS A 201 -16.48 1.68 -13.92
N ILE A 202 -15.39 1.17 -14.50
CA ILE A 202 -14.04 1.72 -14.27
C ILE A 202 -14.02 3.23 -14.57
N ARG A 203 -14.60 3.66 -15.70
CA ARG A 203 -14.69 5.08 -16.07
C ARG A 203 -15.40 5.91 -15.00
N ARG A 204 -16.50 5.41 -14.42
CA ARG A 204 -17.21 6.09 -13.33
C ARG A 204 -16.38 6.19 -12.07
N ILE A 205 -15.68 5.13 -11.70
CA ILE A 205 -14.74 5.14 -10.57
C ILE A 205 -13.68 6.21 -10.81
N MET A 206 -13.04 6.22 -11.98
CA MET A 206 -11.99 7.18 -12.33
C MET A 206 -12.44 8.64 -12.33
N TRP A 207 -13.72 8.90 -12.60
CA TRP A 207 -14.30 10.25 -12.51
C TRP A 207 -14.44 10.76 -11.08
N LEU A 208 -14.39 9.88 -10.08
CA LEU A 208 -14.42 10.27 -8.66
C LEU A 208 -13.04 10.65 -8.14
N PHE A 209 -11.98 10.18 -8.81
CA PHE A 209 -10.61 10.55 -8.45
C PHE A 209 -10.32 12.01 -8.79
N PRO A 210 -9.48 12.69 -8.00
CA PRO A 210 -8.97 14.01 -8.36
C PRO A 210 -8.24 13.95 -9.71
N ALA A 211 -8.13 15.11 -10.36
CA ALA A 211 -7.33 15.25 -11.56
C ALA A 211 -5.87 14.83 -11.26
N PRO A 212 -5.16 14.16 -12.19
CA PRO A 212 -3.78 13.75 -11.96
C PRO A 212 -2.85 14.90 -11.55
N THR A 213 -3.12 16.11 -12.03
CA THR A 213 -2.36 17.33 -11.70
C THR A 213 -2.54 17.81 -10.26
N ALA A 214 -3.57 17.32 -9.55
CA ALA A 214 -3.83 17.65 -8.14
C ALA A 214 -3.16 16.65 -7.18
N LEU A 215 -2.61 15.55 -7.69
CA LEU A 215 -1.93 14.53 -6.90
C LEU A 215 -0.41 14.72 -7.01
N GLU A 216 0.25 14.78 -5.87
CA GLU A 216 1.71 14.93 -5.77
C GLU A 216 2.45 13.58 -5.85
N GLY A 217 3.73 13.65 -6.21
CA GLY A 217 4.57 12.45 -6.34
C GLY A 217 4.30 11.65 -7.61
N ARG A 218 5.01 10.53 -7.75
CA ARG A 218 4.88 9.62 -8.90
C ARG A 218 3.96 8.46 -8.55
N ALA A 219 3.30 7.90 -9.56
CA ALA A 219 2.56 6.66 -9.42
C ALA A 219 3.46 5.54 -8.89
N THR A 220 2.96 4.82 -7.88
CA THR A 220 3.64 3.66 -7.30
C THR A 220 3.38 2.39 -8.09
N GLY A 221 4.30 1.44 -7.98
CA GLY A 221 4.20 0.12 -8.60
C GLY A 221 4.35 0.10 -10.11
N THR A 222 4.17 -1.09 -10.68
CA THR A 222 4.30 -1.36 -12.11
C THR A 222 3.12 -2.19 -12.61
N GLU A 223 2.83 -2.06 -13.90
CA GLU A 223 1.76 -2.81 -14.56
C GLU A 223 2.31 -4.14 -15.06
N VAL A 224 1.61 -5.22 -14.74
CA VAL A 224 2.01 -6.57 -15.11
C VAL A 224 0.84 -7.23 -15.85
N PRO A 225 1.02 -7.66 -17.11
CA PRO A 225 0.02 -8.45 -17.81
C PRO A 225 -0.28 -9.73 -17.04
N THR A 226 -1.56 -10.08 -16.90
CA THR A 226 -1.96 -11.33 -16.25
C THR A 226 -2.64 -12.27 -17.25
N VAL A 227 -2.83 -13.51 -16.82
CA VAL A 227 -3.57 -14.54 -17.56
C VAL A 227 -5.08 -14.46 -17.38
N PHE A 228 -5.59 -13.54 -16.56
CA PHE A 228 -7.01 -13.45 -16.26
C PHE A 228 -7.74 -12.66 -17.33
N ASP A 229 -8.79 -13.23 -17.92
CA ASP A 229 -9.64 -12.53 -18.87
C ASP A 229 -10.56 -11.53 -18.17
N ARG A 230 -10.89 -10.43 -18.84
CA ARG A 230 -11.93 -9.50 -18.38
C ARG A 230 -13.30 -9.92 -18.87
N TYR A 231 -13.94 -10.81 -18.12
CA TYR A 231 -15.22 -11.44 -18.47
C TYR A 231 -16.39 -10.46 -18.66
N ASN A 232 -16.34 -9.24 -18.12
CA ASN A 232 -17.42 -8.25 -18.26
C ASN A 232 -16.92 -6.90 -18.81
N ALA A 233 -15.86 -6.88 -19.64
CA ALA A 233 -15.31 -5.61 -20.15
C ALA A 233 -16.36 -4.71 -20.84
N GLN A 234 -17.34 -5.32 -21.53
CA GLN A 234 -18.42 -4.65 -22.25
C GLN A 234 -19.66 -4.31 -21.39
N GLY A 235 -19.70 -4.71 -20.11
CA GLY A 235 -20.81 -4.40 -19.21
C GLY A 235 -22.10 -5.19 -19.47
N GLN A 236 -22.00 -6.37 -20.08
CA GLN A 236 -23.16 -7.25 -20.32
C GLN A 236 -23.81 -7.76 -19.02
N HIS A 237 -23.03 -7.78 -17.94
CA HIS A 237 -23.45 -8.18 -16.60
C HIS A 237 -23.70 -7.01 -15.65
N ASP A 238 -23.77 -5.78 -16.18
CA ASP A 238 -24.10 -4.60 -15.38
C ASP A 238 -25.58 -4.31 -15.49
N GLU A 239 -26.24 -4.09 -14.35
CA GLU A 239 -27.56 -3.44 -14.39
C GLU A 239 -27.42 -2.05 -15.02
N PRO A 240 -28.43 -1.61 -15.80
CA PRO A 240 -28.53 -0.23 -16.24
C PRO A 240 -28.36 0.67 -15.02
N PRO A 241 -27.34 1.53 -15.00
CA PRO A 241 -26.97 2.23 -13.79
C PRO A 241 -28.00 3.32 -13.51
N ALA A 242 -28.28 3.57 -12.23
CA ALA A 242 -29.05 4.75 -11.82
C ALA A 242 -28.38 6.08 -12.26
N TRP A 243 -27.07 6.04 -12.55
CA TRP A 243 -26.18 7.14 -12.96
C TRP A 243 -26.45 7.70 -14.37
N ARG A 244 -27.72 7.84 -14.77
CA ARG A 244 -28.15 8.37 -16.08
C ARG A 244 -28.02 9.88 -16.25
N LYS A 245 -27.33 10.62 -15.36
CA LYS A 245 -27.22 12.08 -15.45
C LYS A 245 -25.81 12.57 -15.17
N VAL A 246 -24.91 12.35 -16.12
CA VAL A 246 -23.85 13.33 -16.37
C VAL A 246 -23.83 13.56 -17.86
N CYS A 247 -24.43 14.67 -18.28
CA CYS A 247 -24.36 15.12 -19.65
C CYS A 247 -22.89 15.39 -19.99
N ILE A 248 -22.40 14.77 -21.05
CA ILE A 248 -21.23 15.27 -21.76
C ILE A 248 -21.72 16.55 -22.42
N VAL A 249 -21.28 17.70 -21.92
CA VAL A 249 -21.32 18.92 -22.74
C VAL A 249 -20.19 18.75 -23.74
N LEU A 250 -20.56 18.47 -24.99
CA LEU A 250 -19.65 18.48 -26.15
C LEU A 250 -19.18 19.90 -26.43
#